data_AF-A0A0F9D4V9-F1
#
_entry.id   AF-A0A0F9D4V9-F1
#
_cell.length_a   1.000
_cell.length_b   1.000
_cell.length_c   1.000
_cell.angle_alpha   90.00
_cell.angle_beta   90.00
_cell.angle_gamma   90.00
#
_symmetry.space_group_name_H-M   'P 1'
#
loop_
_entity.id
_entity.type
_entity.pdbx_description
1 polymer ?
#
loop_
_entity_poly.entity_id
_entity_poly.type
_entity_poly.pdbx_seq_one_letter_code
_entity_poly.pdbx_strand_id
1 'polypeptide(L)'
;MKSKFTFWDIEIEIVTSERGYGENDGKGLTHMDTISNNLIKTFMNVTNRNTLSTNSMKFVNPTTTSVGTEVIGNELVYRRSIMISFKSRIQISS
;
A
#
# COMPACT_ATOMS: atom_id res chain seq x y z
N MET A 1 29.83 13.07 -10.71
CA MET A 1 28.52 12.69 -11.28
C MET A 1 27.45 13.60 -10.69
N LYS A 2 26.61 14.22 -11.52
CA LYS A 2 25.45 14.98 -11.03
C LYS A 2 24.35 14.01 -10.60
N SER A 3 23.63 14.34 -9.54
CA SER A 3 22.53 13.53 -9.03
C SER A 3 21.38 14.41 -8.59
N LYS A 4 20.15 13.96 -8.79
CA LYS A 4 18.94 14.65 -8.33
C LYS A 4 18.11 13.73 -7.45
N PHE A 5 17.42 14.29 -6.47
CA PHE A 5 16.37 13.57 -5.76
C PHE A 5 15.07 13.61 -6.54
N THR A 6 14.45 12.45 -6.72
CA THR A 6 13.14 12.27 -7.33
C THR A 6 12.21 11.60 -6.32
N PHE A 7 10.96 12.01 -6.34
CA PHE A 7 9.88 11.37 -5.58
C PHE A 7 9.11 10.48 -6.54
N TRP A 8 8.79 9.28 -6.08
CA TRP A 8 8.05 8.27 -6.81
C TRP A 8 6.85 7.88 -5.98
N ASP A 9 5.71 7.68 -6.61
CA ASP A 9 4.48 7.23 -5.96
C ASP A 9 4.14 5.82 -6.43
N ILE A 10 3.82 4.94 -5.48
CA ILE A 10 3.30 3.60 -5.73
C ILE A 10 1.89 3.56 -5.17
N GLU A 11 0.90 3.26 -6.00
CA GLU A 11 -0.45 2.95 -5.55
C GLU A 11 -0.63 1.43 -5.50
N ILE A 12 -1.11 0.94 -4.35
CA ILE A 12 -1.37 -0.47 -4.08
C ILE A 12 -2.86 -0.63 -3.82
N GLU A 13 -3.54 -1.33 -4.71
CA GLU A 13 -4.95 -1.72 -4.52
C GLU A 13 -5.01 -3.12 -3.91
N ILE A 14 -5.75 -3.25 -2.81
CA ILE A 14 -6.04 -4.51 -2.13
C ILE A 14 -7.54 -4.76 -2.30
N VAL A 15 -7.88 -5.94 -2.80
CA VAL A 15 -9.27 -6.36 -3.03
C VAL A 15 -9.51 -7.68 -2.32
N THR A 16 -10.57 -7.77 -1.53
CA THR A 16 -11.05 -9.01 -0.92
C THR A 16 -12.55 -9.14 -1.17
N SER A 17 -13.07 -10.36 -1.18
CA SER A 17 -14.51 -10.59 -1.27
C SER A 17 -14.96 -11.65 -0.28
N GLU A 18 -16.21 -11.55 0.15
CA GLU A 18 -16.88 -12.54 0.96
C GLU A 18 -18.22 -12.92 0.33
N ARG A 19 -18.51 -14.22 0.25
CA ARG A 19 -19.83 -14.70 -0.17
C ARG A 19 -20.81 -14.54 0.98
N GLY A 20 -21.81 -13.68 0.79
CA GLY A 20 -22.80 -13.37 1.83
C GLY A 20 -23.89 -14.43 1.89
N TYR A 21 -23.86 -15.27 2.93
CA TYR A 21 -24.99 -15.89 3.64
C TYR A 21 -24.43 -16.59 4.92
N GLY A 22 -24.45 -15.94 6.09
CA GLY A 22 -24.18 -16.59 7.39
C GLY A 22 -23.28 -15.84 8.39
N GLU A 23 -22.76 -16.55 9.42
CA GLU A 23 -22.01 -16.02 10.59
C GLU A 23 -20.66 -15.32 10.29
N ASN A 24 -20.32 -15.09 9.02
CA ASN A 24 -19.05 -14.51 8.59
C ASN A 24 -19.17 -13.06 8.09
N ASP A 25 -20.37 -12.50 8.07
CA ASP A 25 -20.60 -11.12 7.64
C ASP A 25 -19.71 -10.13 8.43
N GLY A 26 -18.94 -9.31 7.71
CA GLY A 26 -18.06 -8.28 8.27
C GLY A 26 -16.63 -8.73 8.60
N LYS A 27 -16.29 -10.03 8.46
CA LYS A 27 -14.91 -10.50 8.64
C LYS A 27 -13.98 -9.97 7.54
N GLY A 28 -14.50 -9.65 6.36
CA GLY A 28 -13.73 -9.25 5.20
C GLY A 28 -13.18 -7.84 5.32
N LEU A 29 -13.91 -6.95 6.01
CA LEU A 29 -13.41 -5.64 6.43
C LEU A 29 -12.24 -5.79 7.39
N THR A 30 -12.39 -6.63 8.42
CA THR A 30 -11.33 -6.86 9.42
C THR A 30 -10.09 -7.49 8.78
N HIS A 31 -10.29 -8.42 7.85
CA HIS A 31 -9.23 -9.06 7.09
C HIS A 31 -8.51 -8.05 6.17
N MET A 32 -9.28 -7.21 5.47
CA MET A 32 -8.78 -6.12 4.63
C MET A 32 -7.91 -5.17 5.45
N ASP A 33 -8.38 -4.72 6.61
CA ASP A 33 -7.61 -3.84 7.49
C ASP A 33 -6.33 -4.50 8.00
N THR A 34 -6.39 -5.78 8.35
CA THR A 34 -5.22 -6.53 8.81
C THR A 34 -4.15 -6.63 7.71
N ILE A 35 -4.53 -7.02 6.49
CA ILE A 35 -3.60 -7.11 5.35
C ILE A 35 -3.01 -5.73 5.04
N SER A 36 -3.87 -4.71 4.93
CA SER A 36 -3.48 -3.34 4.62
C SER A 36 -2.46 -2.79 5.61
N ASN A 37 -2.71 -2.99 6.90
CA ASN A 37 -1.81 -2.53 7.96
C ASN A 37 -0.48 -3.30 7.96
N ASN A 38 -0.51 -4.61 7.74
CA ASN A 38 0.71 -5.42 7.66
C ASN A 38 1.58 -5.06 6.45
N LEU A 39 0.93 -4.76 5.33
CA LEU A 39 1.60 -4.30 4.11
C LEU A 39 2.30 -2.96 4.37
N ILE A 40 1.57 -1.96 4.90
CA ILE A 40 2.15 -0.66 5.28
C ILE A 40 3.33 -0.84 6.24
N LYS A 41 3.17 -1.64 7.30
CA LYS A 41 4.25 -1.91 8.27
C LYS A 41 5.47 -2.53 7.60
N THR A 42 5.27 -3.45 6.67
CA THR A 42 6.38 -4.10 5.95
C THR A 42 7.15 -3.09 5.11
N PHE A 43 6.46 -2.31 4.27
CA PHE A 43 7.10 -1.27 3.46
C PHE A 43 7.81 -0.22 4.31
N MET A 44 7.17 0.26 5.38
CA MET A 44 7.74 1.31 6.22
C MET A 44 8.86 0.83 7.12
N ASN A 45 8.78 -0.38 7.68
CA ASN A 45 9.75 -0.86 8.67
C ASN A 45 10.83 -1.72 8.06
N VAL A 46 10.48 -2.69 7.22
CA VAL A 46 11.45 -3.62 6.64
C VAL A 46 12.25 -2.91 5.57
N THR A 47 11.59 -2.23 4.63
CA THR A 47 12.33 -1.58 3.55
C THR A 47 13.16 -0.42 4.08
N ASN A 48 12.61 0.53 4.84
CA ASN A 48 13.41 1.66 5.35
C ASN A 48 14.53 1.25 6.32
N ARG A 49 14.42 0.09 6.99
CA ARG A 49 15.53 -0.45 7.81
C ARG A 49 16.64 -1.03 6.95
N ASN A 50 16.28 -1.69 5.84
CA ASN A 50 17.21 -2.37 4.95
C ASN A 50 17.80 -1.44 3.88
N THR A 51 17.08 -0.38 3.49
CA THR A 51 17.57 0.64 2.57
C THR A 51 18.20 1.76 3.39
N LEU A 52 19.51 1.91 3.28
CA LEU A 52 20.21 3.05 3.87
C LEU A 52 19.51 4.33 3.39
N SER A 53 19.03 5.14 4.35
CA SER A 53 18.35 6.42 4.13
C SER A 53 19.10 7.38 3.20
N THR A 54 20.39 7.11 2.97
CA THR A 54 21.33 7.87 2.17
C THR A 54 21.39 7.48 0.68
N ASN A 55 20.99 6.27 0.27
CA ASN A 55 21.40 5.77 -1.06
C ASN A 55 20.33 5.40 -2.09
N SER A 56 19.07 5.02 -1.79
CA SER A 56 18.21 4.55 -2.90
C SER A 56 16.70 4.66 -2.73
N MET A 57 16.10 4.26 -1.61
CA MET A 57 14.64 4.26 -1.44
C MET A 57 14.27 4.46 0.02
N LYS A 58 13.66 5.58 0.35
CA LYS A 58 13.01 5.78 1.66
C LYS A 58 11.53 6.01 1.44
N PHE A 59 10.71 5.06 1.86
CA PHE A 59 9.26 5.20 1.87
C PHE A 59 8.84 6.22 2.92
N VAL A 60 7.87 7.05 2.56
CA VAL A 60 7.31 8.11 3.39
C VAL A 60 5.80 8.07 3.33
N ASN A 61 5.18 8.34 4.49
CA ASN A 61 3.76 8.70 4.67
C ASN A 61 2.77 7.95 3.77
N PRO A 62 2.55 6.64 4.01
CA PRO A 62 1.50 5.89 3.33
C PRO A 62 0.14 6.57 3.60
N THR A 63 -0.61 6.82 2.53
CA THR A 63 -1.90 7.49 2.58
C THR A 63 -2.95 6.58 1.94
N THR A 64 -4.06 6.34 2.63
CA THR A 64 -5.19 5.63 2.01
C THR A 64 -5.87 6.57 1.01
N THR A 65 -5.89 6.20 -0.26
CA THR A 65 -6.44 7.01 -1.36
C THR A 65 -7.90 6.68 -1.64
N SER A 66 -8.31 5.44 -1.41
CA SER A 66 -9.68 4.99 -1.64
C SER A 66 -10.04 3.85 -0.68
N VAL A 67 -11.30 3.83 -0.24
CA VAL A 67 -11.93 2.71 0.45
C VAL A 67 -13.30 2.52 -0.18
N GLY A 68 -13.60 1.29 -0.59
CA GLY A 68 -14.83 0.94 -1.26
C GLY A 68 -15.42 -0.35 -0.72
N THR A 69 -16.74 -0.42 -0.75
CA THR A 69 -17.48 -1.65 -0.53
C THR A 69 -18.58 -1.73 -1.58
N GLU A 70 -18.58 -2.81 -2.35
CA GLU A 70 -19.51 -3.00 -3.47
C GLU A 70 -20.04 -4.43 -3.47
N VAL A 71 -21.31 -4.60 -3.86
CA VAL A 71 -21.91 -5.93 -4.05
C VAL A 71 -21.76 -6.30 -5.52
N ILE A 72 -21.01 -7.37 -5.79
CA ILE A 72 -20.79 -7.90 -7.14
C ILE A 72 -21.36 -9.32 -7.18
N GLY A 73 -22.52 -9.49 -7.82
CA GLY A 73 -23.26 -10.75 -7.80
C GLY A 73 -23.71 -11.11 -6.37
N ASN A 74 -23.27 -12.26 -5.86
CA ASN A 74 -23.52 -12.71 -4.48
C ASN A 74 -22.33 -12.48 -3.54
N GLU A 75 -21.37 -11.64 -3.94
CA GLU A 75 -20.18 -11.33 -3.16
C GLU A 75 -20.20 -9.89 -2.68
N LEU A 76 -19.87 -9.71 -1.40
CA LEU A 76 -19.55 -8.41 -0.82
C LEU A 76 -18.05 -8.19 -1.00
N VAL A 77 -17.70 -7.24 -1.86
CA VAL A 77 -16.32 -6.94 -2.24
C VAL A 77 -15.85 -5.70 -1.47
N TYR A 78 -14.68 -5.80 -0.87
CA TYR A 78 -14.01 -4.72 -0.17
C TYR A 78 -12.76 -4.33 -0.96
N ARG A 79 -12.56 -3.03 -1.11
CA ARG A 79 -11.44 -2.47 -1.85
C ARG A 79 -10.77 -1.39 -1.02
N ARG A 80 -9.44 -1.40 -1.00
CA ARG A 80 -8.66 -0.35 -0.38
C ARG A 80 -7.43 -0.03 -1.23
N SER A 81 -7.26 1.24 -1.55
CA SER A 81 -6.08 1.75 -2.25
C SER A 81 -5.20 2.54 -1.29
N ILE A 82 -3.90 2.27 -1.34
CA ILE A 82 -2.90 2.88 -0.47
C ILE A 82 -1.79 3.42 -1.37
N MET A 83 -1.56 4.72 -1.31
CA MET A 83 -0.43 5.35 -1.97
C MET A 83 0.74 5.42 -1.00
N ILE A 84 1.91 4.97 -1.46
CA ILE A 84 3.17 5.04 -0.74
C ILE A 84 4.17 5.77 -1.62
N SER A 85 4.68 6.89 -1.13
CA SER A 85 5.72 7.64 -1.83
C SER A 85 7.09 7.18 -1.36
N PHE A 86 8.09 7.20 -2.24
CA PHE A 86 9.48 7.06 -1.84
C PHE A 86 10.38 8.10 -2.49
N LYS A 87 11.36 8.54 -1.71
CA LYS A 87 12.43 9.42 -2.18
C LYS A 87 13.60 8.56 -2.67
N SER A 88 14.06 8.82 -3.88
CA SER A 88 15.22 8.16 -4.48
C SER A 88 16.23 9.16 -5.03
N ARG A 89 17.51 8.82 -4.99
CA ARG A 89 18.59 9.60 -5.59
C ARG A 89 18.94 8.96 -6.93
N ILE A 90 18.66 9.65 -8.02
CA ILE A 90 19.01 9.20 -9.37
C ILE A 90 20.23 9.95 -9.88
N GLN A 91 21.14 9.23 -10.52
CA GLN A 91 22.25 9.83 -11.24
C GLN A 91 21.75 10.37 -12.58
N ILE A 92 22.22 11.55 -12.96
CA ILE A 92 21.94 12.14 -14.27
C ILE A 92 23.25 12.30 -15.04
N SER A 93 23.21 12.02 -16.35
CA SER A 93 24.35 12.33 -17.23
C SER A 93 24.52 13.84 -17.34
N SER A 94 25.79 14.27 -17.42
CA SER A 94 26.19 15.68 -17.49
C SER A 94 25.63 16.40 -18.70
#